data_AF-A0A935X6K9-F1
#
_entry.id   AF-A0A935X6K9-F1
#
_cell.length_a   1.000
_cell.length_b   1.000
_cell.length_c   1.000
_cell.angle_alpha   90.00
_cell.angle_beta   90.00
_cell.angle_gamma   90.00
#
_symmetry.space_group_name_H-M   'P 1'
#
loop_
_entity.id
_entity.type
_entity.pdbx_description
1 polymer ?
#
loop_
_entity_poly.entity_id
_entity_poly.type
_entity_poly.pdbx_seq_one_letter_code
_entity_poly.pdbx_strand_id
1 'polypeptide(L)'
;MIKKQYGDVMMVGQSGNKYRFGTWPLGTRFRSVAAVYFVSKRFVQETTFRRARHEVIFIGETENMSEVPGAHVETRDFEKFGANCICLFANEDKDVRMDIVRDLVLSNRPLMRQTA
;
A
#
# COMPACT_ATOMS: atom_id res chain seq x y z
N MET A 1 -17.70 -4.96 14.06
CA MET A 1 -16.41 -5.63 13.73
C MET A 1 -15.30 -4.59 13.73
N ILE A 2 -14.38 -4.67 14.69
CA ILE A 2 -13.19 -3.79 14.74
C ILE A 2 -12.21 -4.32 13.68
N LYS A 3 -12.03 -3.59 12.57
CA LYS A 3 -11.06 -3.98 11.53
C LYS A 3 -9.65 -3.87 12.11
N LYS A 4 -9.00 -5.01 12.36
CA LYS A 4 -7.68 -5.10 13.00
C LYS A 4 -6.58 -4.68 12.01
N GLN A 5 -5.91 -3.58 12.31
CA GLN A 5 -4.66 -3.19 11.65
C GLN A 5 -3.60 -4.27 11.93
N TYR A 6 -2.82 -4.64 10.92
CA TYR A 6 -1.74 -5.63 11.05
C TYR A 6 -0.43 -5.06 11.62
N GLY A 7 -0.36 -3.75 11.80
CA GLY A 7 0.82 -3.00 12.25
C GLY A 7 1.24 -1.96 11.21
N ASP A 8 2.52 -1.61 11.25
CA ASP A 8 3.13 -0.67 10.31
C ASP A 8 4.22 -1.36 9.47
N VAL A 9 4.46 -0.82 8.28
CA VAL A 9 5.53 -1.23 7.36
C VAL A 9 6.31 0.00 6.93
N MET A 10 7.64 -0.09 7.01
CA MET A 10 8.54 0.98 6.59
C MET A 10 8.93 0.74 5.13
N MET A 11 8.66 1.72 4.28
CA MET A 11 9.10 1.75 2.88
C MET A 11 10.21 2.78 2.73
N VAL A 12 11.21 2.46 1.91
CA VAL A 12 12.34 3.35 1.62
C VAL A 12 12.24 3.80 0.18
N GLY A 13 12.20 5.12 -0.03
CA GLY A 13 12.24 5.73 -1.36
C GLY A 13 13.63 5.65 -1.99
N GLN A 14 13.72 5.95 -3.28
CA GLN A 14 14.98 6.03 -4.01
C GLN A 14 15.91 7.11 -3.41
N SER A 15 15.33 8.19 -2.91
CA SER A 15 16.00 9.27 -2.18
C SER A 15 16.64 8.82 -0.86
N GLY A 16 16.27 7.65 -0.33
CA GLY A 16 16.62 7.20 1.02
C GLY A 16 15.64 7.63 2.11
N ASN A 17 14.63 8.43 1.78
CA ASN A 17 13.56 8.81 2.70
C ASN A 17 12.77 7.58 3.16
N LYS A 18 12.35 7.60 4.42
CA LYS A 18 11.61 6.50 5.05
C LYS A 18 10.18 6.91 5.30
N TYR A 19 9.25 6.12 4.79
CA TYR A 19 7.81 6.38 4.89
C TYR A 19 7.16 5.24 5.69
N ARG A 20 6.46 5.58 6.77
CA ARG A 20 5.78 4.62 7.65
C ARG A 20 4.33 4.47 7.21
N PHE A 21 3.97 3.31 6.69
CA PHE A 21 2.60 3.00 6.28
C PHE A 21 1.91 2.15 7.35
N GLY A 22 0.69 2.51 7.71
CA GLY A 22 -0.18 1.57 8.42
C GLY A 22 -0.61 0.46 7.48
N THR A 23 -0.79 -0.76 7.98
CA THR A 23 -1.14 -1.94 7.20
C THR A 23 -2.50 -2.51 7.60
N TRP A 24 -3.39 -2.72 6.64
CA TRP A 24 -4.72 -3.30 6.86
C TRP A 24 -5.00 -4.47 5.91
N PRO A 25 -5.96 -5.36 6.24
CA PRO A 25 -6.49 -6.32 5.28
C PRO A 25 -7.01 -5.61 4.03
N LEU A 26 -6.81 -6.18 2.83
CA LEU A 26 -7.20 -5.56 1.56
C LEU A 26 -8.65 -5.07 1.52
N GLY A 27 -9.60 -5.87 2.04
CA GLY A 27 -11.03 -5.52 2.14
C GLY A 27 -11.39 -4.46 3.20
N THR A 28 -10.41 -3.70 3.68
CA THR A 28 -10.65 -2.61 4.62
C THR A 28 -11.36 -1.46 3.94
N ARG A 29 -12.31 -0.85 4.66
CA ARG A 29 -13.07 0.32 4.19
C ARG A 29 -12.51 1.49 4.95
N PHE A 30 -12.05 2.50 4.23
CA PHE A 30 -11.46 3.70 4.80
C PHE A 30 -12.48 4.83 4.81
N ARG A 31 -12.25 5.81 5.68
CA ARG A 31 -12.92 7.11 5.59
C ARG A 31 -12.31 7.91 4.44
N SER A 32 -12.97 8.99 4.04
CA SER A 32 -12.38 9.94 3.10
C SER A 32 -11.11 10.54 3.68
N VAL A 33 -9.98 10.17 3.12
CA VAL A 33 -8.65 10.69 3.46
C VAL A 33 -7.78 10.64 2.22
N ALA A 34 -7.04 11.72 1.99
CA ALA A 34 -6.03 11.78 0.94
C ALA A 34 -4.76 11.05 1.40
N ALA A 35 -4.23 10.16 0.56
CA ALA A 35 -3.16 9.27 0.97
C ALA A 35 -2.34 8.73 -0.19
N VAL A 36 -1.09 8.42 0.10
CA VAL A 36 -0.31 7.44 -0.66
C VAL A 36 -0.67 6.06 -0.13
N TYR A 37 -0.86 5.11 -1.02
CA TYR A 37 -1.13 3.73 -0.64
C TYR A 37 -0.32 2.75 -1.48
N PHE A 38 -0.14 1.56 -0.95
CA PHE A 38 0.34 0.44 -1.74
C PHE A 38 -0.42 -0.84 -1.42
N VAL A 39 -0.64 -1.63 -2.45
CA VAL A 39 -1.22 -2.98 -2.36
C VAL A 39 -0.09 -3.98 -2.32
N SER A 40 -0.18 -4.95 -1.42
CA SER A 40 0.85 -5.97 -1.27
C SER A 40 0.28 -7.34 -0.95
N LYS A 41 1.11 -8.35 -1.23
CA LYS A 41 0.95 -9.68 -0.66
C LYS A 41 1.86 -9.80 0.55
N ARG A 42 1.24 -9.96 1.71
CA ARG A 42 1.90 -10.21 2.99
C ARG A 42 2.05 -11.70 3.22
N PHE A 43 3.26 -12.13 3.53
CA PHE A 43 3.59 -13.50 3.92
C PHE A 43 4.13 -13.49 5.34
N VAL A 44 3.62 -14.38 6.19
CA VAL A 44 4.20 -14.65 7.50
C VAL A 44 4.98 -15.95 7.37
N GLN A 45 6.32 -15.89 7.40
CA GLN A 45 7.11 -17.12 7.48
C GLN A 45 7.04 -17.67 8.90
N GLU A 46 6.78 -18.96 9.05
CA GLU A 46 6.89 -19.67 10.32
C GLU A 46 8.37 -19.89 10.67
N THR A 47 9.08 -18.81 11.00
CA THR A 47 10.43 -18.88 11.56
C THR A 47 10.46 -18.19 12.93
N THR A 48 11.48 -18.50 13.72
CA THR A 48 11.69 -18.03 15.10
C THR A 48 11.64 -16.50 15.22
N PHE A 49 11.85 -15.76 14.12
CA PHE A 49 11.69 -14.32 14.02
C PHE A 49 10.55 -14.00 13.05
N ARG A 50 9.32 -13.92 13.57
CA ARG A 50 8.05 -13.65 12.83
C ARG A 50 8.00 -12.29 12.13
N ARG A 51 8.91 -12.00 11.19
CA ARG A 51 8.85 -10.80 10.35
C ARG A 51 7.96 -11.08 9.14
N ALA A 52 6.84 -10.39 9.06
CA ALA A 52 6.00 -10.41 7.88
C ALA A 52 6.75 -9.76 6.72
N ARG A 53 6.82 -10.44 5.57
CA ARG A 53 7.38 -9.90 4.33
C ARG A 53 6.24 -9.39 3.46
N HIS A 54 6.46 -8.23 2.85
CA HIS A 54 5.53 -7.64 1.88
C HIS A 54 6.16 -7.70 0.49
N GLU A 55 5.42 -8.25 -0.46
CA GLU A 55 5.68 -8.13 -1.89
C GLU A 55 4.80 -7.02 -2.45
N VAL A 56 5.41 -5.97 -3.00
CA VAL A 56 4.69 -4.77 -3.45
C VAL A 56 4.09 -5.04 -4.83
N ILE A 57 2.77 -4.96 -4.92
CA ILE A 57 2.03 -5.21 -6.16
C ILE A 57 1.78 -3.90 -6.88
N PHE A 58 1.30 -2.89 -6.15
CA PHE A 58 0.92 -1.59 -6.71
C PHE A 58 1.23 -0.48 -5.71
N ILE A 59 1.61 0.69 -6.20
CA ILE A 59 1.78 1.92 -5.41
C ILE A 59 1.00 3.01 -6.12
N GLY A 60 0.24 3.82 -5.39
CA GLY A 60 -0.51 4.94 -5.93
C GLY A 60 -0.85 5.99 -4.90
N GLU A 61 -1.53 7.04 -5.34
CA GLU A 61 -2.10 8.06 -4.47
C GLU A 61 -3.58 8.26 -4.75
N THR A 62 -4.26 8.92 -3.83
CA THR A 62 -5.65 9.31 -3.99
C THR A 62 -5.95 10.54 -3.15
N GLU A 63 -6.92 11.32 -3.59
CA GLU A 63 -7.57 12.37 -2.79
C GLU A 63 -8.61 11.77 -1.83
N ASN A 64 -9.11 10.55 -2.08
CA ASN A 64 -10.15 9.92 -1.31
C ASN A 64 -10.03 8.38 -1.21
N MET A 65 -9.48 7.89 -0.10
CA MET A 65 -9.39 6.45 0.18
C MET A 65 -10.71 5.72 0.39
N SER A 66 -11.84 6.44 0.56
CA SER A 66 -13.15 5.77 0.55
C SER A 66 -13.58 5.35 -0.85
N GLU A 67 -13.01 5.97 -1.88
CA GLU A 67 -13.19 5.63 -3.30
C GLU A 67 -12.17 4.59 -3.77
N VAL A 68 -11.01 4.49 -3.10
CA VAL A 68 -10.03 3.43 -3.37
C VAL A 68 -10.68 2.08 -3.07
N PRO A 69 -10.91 1.26 -4.10
CA PRO A 69 -11.67 0.06 -3.91
C PRO A 69 -10.83 -0.94 -3.12
N GLY A 70 -11.12 -1.12 -1.84
CA GLY A 70 -10.67 -2.29 -1.09
C GLY A 70 -11.16 -3.62 -1.71
N ALA A 71 -12.05 -3.57 -2.73
CA ALA A 71 -12.58 -4.72 -3.44
C ALA A 71 -13.30 -4.45 -4.80
N HIS A 72 -13.21 -3.27 -5.44
CA HIS A 72 -14.17 -2.92 -6.52
C HIS A 72 -13.71 -2.32 -7.87
N VAL A 73 -12.43 -2.06 -8.18
CA VAL A 73 -12.09 -1.63 -9.58
C VAL A 73 -10.82 -2.27 -10.19
N GLU A 74 -9.93 -2.93 -9.44
CA GLU A 74 -8.79 -3.67 -10.01
C GLU A 74 -8.67 -5.12 -9.49
N THR A 75 -9.80 -5.71 -9.06
CA THR A 75 -9.79 -6.98 -8.31
C THR A 75 -9.15 -8.13 -9.05
N ARG A 76 -9.33 -8.26 -10.37
CA ARG A 76 -8.77 -9.39 -11.13
C ARG A 76 -7.24 -9.38 -11.13
N ASP A 77 -6.62 -8.22 -11.27
CA ASP A 77 -5.17 -8.13 -11.31
C ASP A 77 -4.57 -8.28 -9.91
N PHE A 78 -5.18 -7.68 -8.89
CA PHE A 78 -4.75 -7.89 -7.50
C PHE A 78 -4.95 -9.33 -7.01
N GLU A 79 -6.05 -9.98 -7.40
CA GLU A 79 -6.30 -11.41 -7.13
C GLU A 79 -5.25 -12.28 -7.82
N LYS A 80 -4.89 -11.99 -9.07
CA LYS A 80 -3.84 -12.70 -9.81
C LYS A 80 -2.49 -12.67 -9.09
N PHE A 81 -2.15 -11.55 -8.46
CA PHE A 81 -0.92 -11.43 -7.65
C PHE A 81 -1.11 -11.86 -6.19
N GLY A 82 -2.31 -12.29 -5.78
CA GLY A 82 -2.60 -12.76 -4.43
C GLY A 82 -2.56 -11.66 -3.36
N ALA A 83 -2.93 -10.43 -3.72
CA ALA A 83 -2.97 -9.30 -2.81
C ALA A 83 -3.82 -9.61 -1.57
N ASN A 84 -3.33 -9.24 -0.39
CA ASN A 84 -4.06 -9.43 0.87
C ASN A 84 -3.95 -8.24 1.84
N CYS A 85 -3.10 -7.26 1.52
CA CYS A 85 -2.90 -6.07 2.34
C CYS A 85 -3.02 -4.81 1.50
N ILE A 86 -3.59 -3.79 2.14
CA ILE A 86 -3.53 -2.40 1.70
C ILE A 86 -2.83 -1.59 2.79
N CYS A 87 -1.82 -0.83 2.38
CA CYS A 87 -0.97 -0.05 3.26
C CYS A 87 -1.15 1.43 2.94
N LEU A 88 -1.28 2.29 3.95
CA LEU A 88 -1.63 3.70 3.77
C LEU A 88 -0.73 4.65 4.56
N PHE A 89 -0.35 5.74 3.92
CA PHE A 89 0.31 6.92 4.46
C PHE A 89 -0.51 8.16 4.10
N ALA A 90 -1.19 8.75 5.08
CA ALA A 90 -2.05 9.92 4.89
C ALA A 90 -1.20 11.18 4.63
N ASN A 91 -1.57 11.94 3.60
CA ASN A 91 -0.98 13.23 3.30
C ASN A 91 -1.96 14.06 2.45
N GLU A 92 -2.29 15.27 2.92
CA GLU A 92 -3.27 16.14 2.27
C GLU A 92 -2.73 16.82 1.02
N ASP A 93 -1.41 17.05 0.96
CA ASP A 93 -0.76 17.75 -0.14
C ASP A 93 -0.56 16.81 -1.34
N LYS A 94 -1.16 17.18 -2.48
CA LYS A 94 -1.14 16.39 -3.71
C LYS A 94 0.26 16.27 -4.31
N ASP A 95 1.01 17.36 -4.36
CA ASP A 95 2.34 17.36 -4.96
C ASP A 95 3.28 16.49 -4.12
N VAL A 96 3.17 16.58 -2.80
CA VAL A 96 3.91 15.71 -1.87
C VAL A 96 3.53 14.25 -2.08
N ARG A 97 2.24 13.91 -2.22
CA ARG A 97 1.83 12.52 -2.50
C ARG A 97 2.44 12.00 -3.80
N MET A 98 2.41 12.80 -4.86
CA MET A 98 2.96 12.42 -6.16
C MET A 98 4.48 12.19 -6.09
N ASP A 99 5.20 13.04 -5.36
CA ASP A 99 6.64 12.89 -5.18
C ASP A 99 6.99 11.63 -4.38
N ILE A 100 6.22 11.33 -3.32
CA ILE A 100 6.38 10.08 -2.56
C ILE A 100 6.12 8.87 -3.45
N VAL A 101 5.07 8.89 -4.28
CA VAL A 101 4.77 7.79 -5.21
C VAL A 101 5.95 7.55 -6.16
N ARG A 102 6.47 8.61 -6.79
CA ARG A 102 7.63 8.52 -7.70
C ARG A 102 8.84 7.93 -6.98
N ASP A 103 9.14 8.45 -5.79
CA ASP A 103 10.27 8.01 -4.97
C ASP A 103 10.16 6.52 -4.59
N LEU A 104 8.96 6.06 -4.23
CA LEU A 104 8.71 4.68 -3.84
C LEU A 104 8.71 3.70 -5.03
N VAL A 105 8.12 4.07 -6.17
CA VAL A 105 8.06 3.21 -7.36
C VAL A 105 9.47 2.87 -7.86
N LEU A 106 10.37 3.85 -7.88
CA LEU A 106 11.76 3.68 -8.36
C LEU A 106 12.57 2.73 -7.46
N SER A 107 12.32 2.75 -6.16
CA SER A 107 13.03 1.92 -5.16
C SER A 107 12.45 0.51 -5.01
N ASN A 108 11.12 0.38 -5.09
CA ASN A 108 10.42 -0.84 -4.68
C ASN A 108 9.91 -1.68 -5.86
N ARG A 109 10.01 -1.17 -7.10
CA ARG A 109 9.71 -1.89 -8.36
C ARG A 109 8.40 -2.71 -8.28
N PRO A 110 7.23 -2.05 -8.15
CA PRO A 110 5.95 -2.75 -8.05
C PRO A 110 5.70 -3.65 -9.26
N LEU A 111 5.00 -4.78 -9.04
CA LEU A 111 4.67 -5.74 -10.10
C LEU A 111 3.77 -5.13 -11.18
N MET A 112 2.84 -4.28 -10.76
CA MET A 112 2.00 -3.49 -11.65
C MET A 112 2.57 -2.09 -11.79
N ARG A 113 2.68 -1.62 -13.04
CA ARG A 113 2.98 -0.23 -13.34
C ARG A 113 1.69 0.57 -13.32
N GLN A 114 1.75 1.81 -12.89
CA GLN A 114 0.67 2.76 -13.13
C GLN A 114 0.51 2.91 -14.65
N THR A 115 -0.66 2.56 -15.18
CA THR A 115 -1.03 2.97 -16.53
C THR A 115 -1.28 4.48 -16.47
N ALA A 116 -0.49 5.22 -17.24
CA ALA A 116 -0.60 6.66 -17.40
C ALA A 116 -1.94 7.06 -18.03
#